data_AF-A0AAJ5VVQ0-F1
#
_entry.id   AF-A0AAJ5VVQ0-F1
#
_cell.length_a   1.000
_cell.length_b   1.000
_cell.length_c   1.000
_cell.angle_alpha   90.00
_cell.angle_beta   90.00
_cell.angle_gamma   90.00
#
_symmetry.space_group_name_H-M   'P 1'
#
loop_
_entity.id
_entity.type
_entity.pdbx_description
1 polymer ?
#
loop_
_entity_poly.entity_id
_entity_poly.type
_entity_poly.pdbx_seq_one_letter_code
_entity_poly.pdbx_strand_id
1 'polypeptide(L)'
;MTISSQSAVALINSELQSVQSAAVQSRSAAFDASDFCSLWPTAKPILQLLSSIAFLIPGVGAGAGAVLAGLIKVGDQIHADTCGA
;
A
#
# COMPACT_ATOMS: atom_id res chain seq x y z
N MET A 1 17.48 10.93 29.72
CA MET A 1 16.08 10.86 29.26
C MET A 1 15.85 9.49 28.64
N THR A 2 15.32 8.54 29.40
CA THR A 2 15.03 7.18 28.92
C THR A 2 13.59 7.15 28.39
N ILE A 3 13.43 7.24 27.07
CA ILE A 3 12.14 6.97 26.42
C ILE A 3 11.85 5.48 26.65
N SER A 4 10.82 5.18 27.45
CA SER A 4 10.35 3.81 27.64
C SER A 4 9.75 3.30 26.33
N SER A 5 10.04 2.04 25.98
CA SER A 5 9.53 1.39 24.77
C SER A 5 7.99 1.48 24.67
N GLN A 6 7.31 1.49 25.81
CA GLN A 6 5.86 1.62 25.92
C GLN A 6 5.34 2.99 25.46
N SER A 7 6.06 4.08 25.75
CA SER A 7 5.70 5.42 25.26
C SER A 7 5.93 5.61 23.76
N ALA A 8 6.92 4.91 23.18
CA ALA A 8 7.15 4.96 21.74
C ALA A 8 6.05 4.23 20.95
N VAL A 9 5.56 3.09 21.46
CA VAL A 9 4.46 2.34 20.85
C VAL A 9 3.16 3.15 20.83
N ALA A 10 2.88 3.91 21.89
CA ALA A 10 1.70 4.77 21.95
C ALA A 10 1.69 5.84 20.85
N LEU A 11 2.85 6.48 20.61
CA LEU A 11 3.02 7.49 19.56
C LEU A 11 2.85 6.88 18.16
N ILE A 12 3.47 5.73 17.90
CA ILE A 12 3.34 5.03 16.61
C ILE A 12 1.88 4.64 16.33
N ASN A 13 1.13 4.22 17.35
CA ASN A 13 -0.25 3.81 17.17
C ASN A 13 -1.18 4.99 16.84
N SER A 14 -0.92 6.17 17.42
CA SER A 14 -1.63 7.41 17.07
C SER A 14 -1.37 7.86 15.63
N GLU A 15 -0.12 7.72 15.15
CA GLU A 15 0.24 8.02 13.75
C GLU A 15 -0.31 6.98 12.76
N LEU A 16 -0.31 5.69 13.12
CA LEU A 16 -0.88 4.64 12.27
C LEU A 16 -2.39 4.80 12.06
N GLN A 17 -3.12 5.28 13.08
CA GLN A 17 -4.55 5.53 12.98
C GLN A 17 -4.89 6.65 11.98
N SER A 18 -4.07 7.71 11.91
CA SER A 18 -4.28 8.80 10.95
C SER A 18 -3.99 8.34 9.52
N VAL A 19 -2.95 7.53 9.31
CA VAL A 19 -2.62 6.92 8.01
C VAL A 19 -3.67 5.91 7.57
N GLN A 20 -4.19 5.08 8.49
CA GLN A 20 -5.30 4.16 8.20
C GLN A 20 -6.56 4.90 7.78
N SER A 21 -6.88 6.01 8.45
CA SER A 21 -8.08 6.80 8.12
C SER A 21 -8.01 7.40 6.72
N ALA A 22 -6.82 7.86 6.30
CA ALA A 22 -6.59 8.32 4.93
C ALA A 22 -6.65 7.17 3.90
N ALA A 23 -6.08 6.02 4.21
CA ALA A 23 -6.13 4.84 3.34
C ALA A 23 -7.55 4.23 3.24
N VAL A 24 -8.34 4.32 4.31
CA VAL A 24 -9.75 3.88 4.35
C VAL A 24 -10.68 4.91 3.71
N GLN A 25 -10.35 6.20 3.74
CA GLN A 25 -11.08 7.22 2.98
C GLN A 25 -10.94 7.02 1.46
N SER A 26 -9.81 6.51 0.98
CA SER A 26 -9.69 6.03 -0.41
C SER A 26 -10.52 4.77 -0.71
N ARG A 27 -11.00 4.06 0.32
CA ARG A 27 -11.88 2.90 0.21
C ARG A 27 -13.37 3.27 0.09
N SER A 28 -13.69 4.57 0.19
CA SER A 28 -15.07 5.07 0.30
C SER A 28 -15.69 5.53 -1.03
N ALA A 29 -14.97 5.44 -2.14
CA ALA A 29 -15.62 5.24 -3.42
C ALA A 29 -15.82 3.74 -3.54
N ALA A 30 -17.06 3.28 -3.68
CA ALA A 30 -17.36 1.90 -4.04
C ALA A 30 -16.67 1.59 -5.38
N PHE A 31 -15.39 1.22 -5.33
CA PHE A 31 -14.73 0.49 -6.39
C PHE A 31 -15.47 -0.83 -6.41
N ASP A 32 -16.36 -0.99 -7.38
CA ASP A 32 -17.02 -2.26 -7.60
C ASP A 32 -15.92 -3.30 -7.80
N ALA A 33 -16.04 -4.44 -7.13
CA ALA A 33 -15.09 -5.54 -7.29
C ALA A 33 -14.87 -5.86 -8.79
N SER A 34 -15.91 -5.68 -9.61
CA SER A 34 -15.87 -5.85 -11.06
C SER A 34 -14.95 -4.84 -11.77
N ASP A 35 -14.92 -3.59 -11.32
CA ASP A 35 -14.00 -2.57 -11.84
C ASP A 35 -12.57 -2.91 -11.45
N PHE A 36 -12.34 -3.40 -10.23
CA PHE A 36 -11.00 -3.85 -9.82
C PHE A 36 -10.50 -5.03 -10.66
N CYS A 37 -11.36 -6.00 -11.00
CA CYS A 37 -10.99 -7.17 -11.78
C CYS A 37 -10.46 -6.85 -13.19
N SER A 38 -11.01 -5.80 -13.81
CA SER A 38 -10.61 -5.34 -15.15
C SER A 38 -9.51 -4.27 -15.10
N LEU A 39 -9.49 -3.43 -14.06
CA LEU A 39 -8.48 -2.37 -13.89
C LEU A 39 -7.14 -2.90 -13.39
N TRP A 40 -7.13 -3.87 -12.48
CA TRP A 40 -5.89 -4.42 -11.90
C TRP A 40 -4.86 -4.91 -12.95
N PRO A 41 -5.21 -5.75 -13.95
CA PRO A 41 -4.24 -6.18 -14.96
C PRO A 41 -3.70 -5.02 -15.82
N THR A 42 -4.48 -3.95 -15.98
CA THR A 42 -4.09 -2.74 -16.73
C THR A 42 -3.21 -1.81 -15.90
N ALA A 43 -3.50 -1.67 -14.61
CA ALA A 43 -2.79 -0.78 -13.69
C ALA A 43 -1.47 -1.39 -13.20
N LYS A 44 -1.43 -2.70 -12.95
CA LYS A 44 -0.26 -3.44 -12.46
C LYS A 44 1.06 -3.13 -13.18
N PRO A 45 1.16 -3.14 -14.52
CA PRO A 45 2.43 -2.85 -15.20
C PRO A 45 2.93 -1.42 -14.93
N ILE A 46 2.02 -0.45 -14.78
CA ILE A 46 2.38 0.94 -14.45
C ILE A 46 2.92 1.01 -13.02
N LEU A 47 2.26 0.35 -12.06
CA LEU A 47 2.74 0.26 -10.68
C LEU A 47 4.11 -0.42 -10.57
N GLN A 48 4.37 -1.47 -11.36
CA GLN A 48 5.68 -2.13 -11.39
C GLN A 48 6.77 -1.19 -11.92
N LEU A 49 6.48 -0.45 -12.99
CA LEU A 49 7.39 0.55 -13.55
C LEU A 49 7.69 1.67 -12.54
N LEU A 50 6.67 2.16 -11.84
CA LEU A 50 6.89 3.15 -10.78
C LEU A 50 7.70 2.58 -9.63
N SER A 51 7.52 1.30 -9.28
CA SER A 51 8.31 0.67 -8.21
C SER A 51 9.78 0.55 -8.59
N SER A 52 10.08 0.23 -9.85
CA SER A 52 11.46 0.12 -10.34
C SER A 52 12.12 1.49 -10.44
N ILE A 53 11.40 2.51 -10.91
CA ILE A 53 11.88 3.90 -10.94
C ILE A 53 12.13 4.41 -9.52
N ALA A 54 11.21 4.16 -8.58
CA ALA A 54 11.39 4.53 -7.18
C ALA A 54 12.65 3.86 -6.60
N PHE A 55 12.92 2.59 -6.93
CA PHE A 55 14.12 1.88 -6.49
C PHE A 55 15.44 2.51 -6.96
N LEU A 56 15.42 3.26 -8.08
CA LEU A 56 16.59 3.96 -8.59
C LEU A 56 16.94 5.22 -7.80
N ILE A 57 16.08 5.69 -6.88
CA ILE A 57 16.33 6.85 -6.02
C ILE A 57 16.91 6.36 -4.67
N PRO A 58 18.21 6.59 -4.39
CA PRO A 58 18.84 6.14 -3.16
C PRO A 58 18.19 6.76 -1.92
N GLY A 59 18.06 5.97 -0.85
CA GLY A 59 17.40 6.39 0.39
C GLY A 59 15.89 6.18 0.33
N VAL A 60 15.11 7.27 0.22
CA VAL A 60 13.64 7.23 0.30
C VAL A 60 12.98 6.41 -0.82
N GLY A 61 13.60 6.38 -2.00
CA GLY A 61 13.07 5.63 -3.14
C GLY A 61 13.19 4.12 -3.01
N ALA A 62 14.26 3.62 -2.40
CA ALA A 62 14.39 2.19 -2.09
C ALA A 62 13.30 1.72 -1.11
N GLY A 63 12.99 2.54 -0.09
CA GLY A 63 11.90 2.27 0.85
C GLY A 63 10.52 2.33 0.17
N ALA A 64 10.26 3.39 -0.59
CA ALA A 64 9.00 3.56 -1.32
C ALA A 64 8.79 2.47 -2.38
N GLY A 65 9.85 2.09 -3.10
CA GLY A 65 9.83 1.02 -4.09
C GLY A 65 9.53 -0.34 -3.47
N ALA A 66 10.13 -0.65 -2.31
CA ALA A 66 9.84 -1.88 -1.57
C ALA A 66 8.41 -1.94 -1.04
N VAL A 67 7.90 -0.82 -0.49
CA VAL A 67 6.49 -0.72 -0.06
C VAL A 67 5.54 -0.87 -1.24
N LEU A 68 5.81 -0.20 -2.36
CA LEU A 68 4.99 -0.29 -3.56
C LEU A 68 4.99 -1.71 -4.15
N ALA A 69 6.14 -2.38 -4.18
CA ALA A 69 6.24 -3.78 -4.57
C ALA A 69 5.43 -4.71 -3.64
N GLY A 70 5.44 -4.43 -2.34
CA GLY A 70 4.59 -5.11 -1.36
C GLY A 70 3.10 -4.90 -1.65
N LEU A 71 2.68 -3.67 -1.94
CA LEU A 71 1.29 -3.35 -2.29
C LEU A 71 0.84 -4.03 -3.59
N ILE A 72 1.73 -4.14 -4.59
CA ILE A 72 1.45 -4.91 -5.82
C ILE A 72 1.17 -6.38 -5.48
N LYS A 73 1.97 -6.98 -4.60
CA LYS A 73 1.76 -8.39 -4.20
C LYS A 73 0.46 -8.60 -3.43
N VAL A 74 0.08 -7.66 -2.56
CA VAL A 74 -1.21 -7.70 -1.85
C VAL A 74 -2.36 -7.54 -2.83
N GLY A 75 -2.26 -6.61 -3.79
CA GLY A 75 -3.29 -6.45 -4.81
C GLY A 75 -3.44 -7.66 -5.74
N ASP A 76 -2.36 -8.37 -6.04
CA ASP A 76 -2.42 -9.65 -6.77
C ASP A 76 -3.19 -10.73 -6.00
N GLN A 77 -3.04 -10.80 -4.68
CA GLN A 77 -3.84 -11.73 -3.85
C GLN A 77 -5.31 -11.33 -3.81
N ILE A 78 -5.60 -10.04 -3.63
CA ILE A 78 -6.98 -9.53 -3.64
C ILE A 78 -7.64 -9.81 -5.00
N HIS A 79 -6.93 -9.63 -6.11
CA HIS A 79 -7.44 -9.93 -7.45
C HIS A 79 -7.73 -11.43 -7.61
N ALA A 80 -6.83 -12.30 -7.17
CA ALA A 80 -7.05 -13.74 -7.21
C ALA A 80 -8.27 -14.17 -6.38
N ASP A 81 -8.42 -13.66 -5.17
CA ASP A 81 -9.52 -14.01 -4.26
C ASP A 81 -10.87 -13.42 -4.68
N THR A 82 -10.87 -12.22 -5.27
CA THR A 82 -12.10 -11.48 -5.59
C THR A 82 -12.60 -11.74 -7.01
N CYS A 83 -11.68 -11.99 -7.95
CA CYS A 83 -11.97 -12.11 -9.38
C CYS A 83 -11.82 -13.55 -9.90
N GLY A 84 -11.24 -14.44 -9.09
CA GLY A 84 -11.07 -15.86 -9.40
C GLY A 84 -12.09 -16.79 -8.72
N ALA A 85 -13.07 -16.24 -7.99
CA ALA A 85 -14.20 -16.95 -7.38
C ALA A 85 -15.44 -16.94 -8.28
#